data_AF-A0A535X439-F1
#
_entry.id   AF-A0A535X439-F1
#
_cell.length_a   1.000
_cell.length_b   1.000
_cell.length_c   1.000
_cell.angle_alpha   90.00
_cell.angle_beta   90.00
_cell.angle_gamma   90.00
#
_symmetry.space_group_name_H-M   'P 1'
#
loop_
_entity.id
_entity.type
_entity.pdbx_description
1 polymer ?
#
loop_
_entity_poly.entity_id
_entity_poly.type
_entity_poly.pdbx_seq_one_letter_code
_entity_poly.pdbx_strand_id
1 'polypeptide(L)'
;MKLRLVRLLAPLSLAGVLLFQPAISNTVQANVPGIDDEMNDIQGRLLSGFTTFELSPKDNGAGAGGAGTAISYSPRGSDACPTNQSSNIKVNQNCLNLTDPDLQGRGQAQNEESIAADPNQPNHLVASYNDYRRGDGTCGVSYSLDKGRTWNDATTPNNFTRNPTFPREYWQAGGDTSVGWDTKGNAYLSCQLFKRGPGTAGDPDRASGFFVFRSTQNSGASFNFPGRPVFQTGPQTTFLPLEDKQFMAVD
;
A
#
# COMPACT_ATOMS: atom_id res chain seq x y z
N MET A 1 29.74 38.80 66.79
CA MET A 1 29.61 39.37 65.42
C MET A 1 29.82 38.23 64.44
N LYS A 2 28.77 37.61 63.89
CA LYS A 2 27.94 38.01 62.74
C LYS A 2 28.69 38.01 61.38
N LEU A 3 28.19 37.13 60.51
CA LEU A 3 27.94 37.27 59.06
C LEU A 3 29.02 36.91 58.00
N ARG A 4 28.63 35.91 57.18
CA ARG A 4 28.44 35.92 55.71
C ARG A 4 29.64 36.17 54.76
N LEU A 5 29.89 35.15 53.92
CA LEU A 5 29.73 35.13 52.44
C LEU A 5 30.34 36.28 51.60
N VAL A 6 31.20 35.93 50.61
CA VAL A 6 31.13 36.25 49.14
C VAL A 6 32.49 36.59 48.44
N ARG A 7 32.83 35.76 47.41
CA ARG A 7 33.57 35.97 46.11
C ARG A 7 35.10 36.29 46.12
N LEU A 8 35.94 35.91 45.14
CA LEU A 8 35.82 35.50 43.72
C LEU A 8 37.19 34.93 43.22
N LEU A 9 37.23 33.87 42.38
CA LEU A 9 38.03 33.73 41.13
C LEU A 9 38.10 32.26 40.60
N ALA A 10 37.55 32.10 39.39
CA ALA A 10 37.55 31.04 38.36
C ALA A 10 38.32 29.70 38.49
N PRO A 11 37.78 28.62 37.89
CA PRO A 11 38.57 27.68 37.10
C PRO A 11 38.12 27.61 35.63
N LEU A 12 39.10 27.32 34.77
CA LEU A 12 39.04 27.33 33.31
C LEU A 12 37.95 26.43 32.71
N SER A 13 37.34 26.96 31.66
CA SER A 13 36.54 26.28 30.65
C SER A 13 37.36 25.22 29.89
N LEU A 14 36.92 23.96 29.94
CA LEU A 14 37.35 22.90 29.03
C LEU A 14 36.27 22.70 27.96
N ALA A 15 36.37 23.42 26.85
CA ALA A 15 35.63 23.16 25.63
C ALA A 15 36.47 23.67 24.45
N GLY A 16 36.96 22.76 23.60
CA GLY A 16 37.90 23.16 22.55
C GLY A 16 38.39 22.03 21.64
N VAL A 17 37.46 21.51 20.83
CA VAL A 17 37.70 21.10 19.43
C VAL A 17 38.71 19.95 19.17
N LEU A 18 38.18 18.73 19.13
CA LEU A 18 38.64 17.67 18.23
C LEU A 18 38.03 17.91 16.85
N LEU A 19 38.81 18.39 15.88
CA LEU A 19 38.44 18.38 14.47
C LEU A 19 39.63 17.86 13.65
N PHE A 20 39.27 17.15 12.58
CA PHE A 20 40.10 16.52 11.55
C PHE A 20 40.50 15.06 11.79
N GLN A 21 39.52 14.17 11.68
CA GLN A 21 39.72 12.92 10.93
C GLN A 21 39.07 13.09 9.55
N PRO A 22 39.80 12.89 8.43
CA PRO A 22 39.15 12.82 7.13
C PRO A 22 38.32 11.53 7.08
N ALA A 23 36.98 11.68 7.07
CA ALA A 23 36.09 10.60 6.73
C ALA A 23 36.37 10.19 5.29
N ILE A 24 36.97 9.02 5.09
CA ILE A 24 37.01 8.36 3.79
C ILE A 24 35.56 8.04 3.43
N SER A 25 34.94 8.92 2.66
CA SER A 25 33.62 8.71 2.09
C SER A 25 33.83 7.78 0.90
N ASN A 26 33.66 6.47 1.10
CA ASN A 26 33.44 5.56 -0.01
C ASN A 26 32.03 5.83 -0.56
N THR A 27 31.91 6.82 -1.44
CA THR A 27 30.72 6.96 -2.27
C THR A 27 30.74 5.82 -3.29
N VAL A 28 30.09 4.72 -2.98
CA VAL A 28 29.66 3.77 -4.01
C VAL A 28 28.56 4.49 -4.78
N GLN A 29 28.91 5.09 -5.92
CA GLN A 29 27.88 5.42 -6.91
C GLN A 29 27.36 4.09 -7.45
N ALA A 30 26.10 3.76 -7.14
CA ALA A 30 25.37 2.82 -7.94
C ALA A 30 25.29 3.44 -9.35
N ASN A 31 25.94 2.83 -10.34
CA ASN A 31 25.68 3.17 -11.73
C ASN A 31 24.20 2.85 -11.98
N VAL A 32 23.38 3.87 -12.20
CA VAL A 32 22.03 3.69 -12.73
C VAL A 32 22.23 3.24 -14.18
N PRO A 33 21.77 2.05 -14.59
CA PRO A 33 21.82 1.65 -15.99
C PRO A 33 20.88 2.58 -16.77
N GLY A 34 21.42 3.58 -17.45
CA GLY A 34 20.66 4.41 -18.38
C GLY A 34 20.46 3.64 -19.68
N ILE A 35 19.24 3.64 -20.23
CA ILE A 35 18.90 2.88 -21.45
C ILE A 35 18.88 3.77 -22.70
N ASP A 36 19.13 5.06 -22.50
CA ASP A 36 18.62 6.13 -23.35
C ASP A 36 19.23 6.16 -24.76
N ASP A 37 20.44 5.60 -24.94
CA ASP A 37 21.20 5.73 -26.20
C ASP A 37 21.58 4.41 -26.90
N GLU A 38 21.26 3.23 -26.34
CA GLU A 38 21.75 1.94 -26.88
C GLU A 38 20.67 0.97 -27.40
N MET A 39 19.38 1.34 -27.35
CA MET A 39 18.29 0.45 -27.73
C MET A 39 17.82 0.66 -29.18
N ASN A 40 17.67 -0.45 -29.92
CA ASN A 40 16.97 -0.43 -31.20
C ASN A 40 15.44 -0.49 -31.03
N ASP A 41 14.71 -0.19 -32.10
CA ASP A 41 13.24 -0.09 -32.11
C ASP A 41 12.52 -1.34 -31.57
N ILE A 42 13.09 -2.53 -31.78
CA ILE A 42 12.51 -3.79 -31.29
C ILE A 42 12.72 -3.91 -29.78
N GLN A 43 13.91 -3.57 -29.28
CA GLN A 43 14.22 -3.59 -27.86
C GLN A 43 13.38 -2.56 -27.11
N GLY A 44 13.22 -1.35 -27.65
CA GLY A 44 12.39 -0.30 -27.05
C GLY A 44 10.92 -0.69 -26.91
N ARG A 45 10.40 -1.46 -27.88
CA ARG A 45 9.02 -1.96 -27.84
C ARG A 45 8.79 -3.10 -26.84
N LEU A 46 9.84 -3.81 -26.46
CA LEU A 46 9.78 -4.94 -25.52
C LEU A 46 10.03 -4.52 -24.07
N LEU A 47 10.43 -3.27 -23.83
CA LEU A 47 10.68 -2.76 -22.49
C LEU A 47 9.33 -2.53 -21.77
N SER A 48 9.18 -3.13 -20.60
CA SER A 48 7.97 -2.91 -19.79
C SER A 48 7.94 -1.47 -19.29
N GLY A 49 6.76 -0.88 -19.15
CA GLY A 49 6.62 0.49 -18.62
C GLY A 49 7.23 0.67 -17.23
N PHE A 50 7.24 -0.40 -16.41
CA PHE A 50 7.93 -0.42 -15.11
C PHE A 50 9.45 -0.35 -15.28
N THR A 51 10.01 -1.14 -16.20
CA THR A 51 11.46 -1.14 -16.50
C THR A 51 11.91 0.21 -17.08
N THR A 52 11.10 0.83 -17.93
CA THR A 52 11.36 2.19 -18.44
C THR A 52 11.38 3.21 -17.31
N PHE A 53 10.45 3.12 -16.36
CA PHE A 53 10.39 4.01 -15.20
C PHE A 53 11.65 3.88 -14.31
N GLU A 54 12.03 2.64 -13.97
CA GLU A 54 13.19 2.37 -13.11
C GLU A 54 14.54 2.71 -13.76
N LEU A 55 14.64 2.70 -15.09
CA LEU A 55 15.90 2.94 -15.82
C LEU A 55 16.00 4.35 -16.41
N SER A 56 14.93 5.15 -16.33
CA SER A 56 14.90 6.53 -16.81
C SER A 56 15.70 7.43 -15.85
N PRO A 57 16.80 8.06 -16.29
CA PRO A 57 17.63 8.91 -15.42
C PRO A 57 16.93 10.22 -15.01
N LYS A 58 15.76 10.52 -15.60
CA LYS A 58 14.98 11.73 -15.28
C LYS A 58 14.08 11.59 -14.05
N ASP A 59 13.74 10.36 -13.66
CA ASP A 59 12.78 10.10 -12.59
C ASP A 59 13.45 9.56 -11.32
N ASN A 60 14.70 9.13 -11.42
CA ASN A 60 15.49 8.59 -10.32
C ASN A 60 16.29 9.68 -9.58
N GLY A 61 15.59 10.44 -8.74
CA GLY A 61 16.22 11.03 -7.54
C GLY A 61 16.59 12.52 -7.58
N ALA A 62 16.27 13.26 -8.63
CA ALA A 62 16.22 14.72 -8.52
C ALA A 62 14.81 15.11 -8.07
N GLY A 63 14.66 15.44 -6.79
CA GLY A 63 13.43 16.06 -6.29
C GLY A 63 13.09 17.24 -7.21
N ALA A 64 12.04 17.07 -8.00
CA ALA A 64 11.52 18.11 -8.86
C ALA A 64 10.86 19.16 -7.96
N GLY A 65 11.65 20.05 -7.39
CA GLY A 65 11.23 21.38 -6.94
C GLY A 65 10.84 22.28 -8.11
N GLY A 66 10.38 21.70 -9.23
CA GLY A 66 9.78 22.41 -10.33
C GLY A 66 8.28 22.42 -10.11
N ALA A 67 7.67 23.59 -10.26
CA ALA A 67 6.23 23.79 -10.41
C ALA A 67 5.70 23.13 -11.71
N GLY A 68 5.99 21.84 -11.91
CA GLY A 68 5.30 21.02 -12.87
C GLY A 68 3.91 20.82 -12.31
N THR A 69 2.92 21.43 -12.95
CA THR A 69 1.52 21.04 -12.81
C THR A 69 1.47 19.53 -12.71
N ALA A 70 1.01 19.01 -11.57
CA ALA A 70 0.63 17.61 -11.44
C ALA A 70 -0.12 17.27 -12.73
N ILE A 71 0.39 16.33 -13.51
CA ILE A 71 -0.26 15.95 -14.76
C ILE A 71 -1.47 15.15 -14.31
N SER A 72 -2.52 15.86 -13.91
CA SER A 72 -3.82 15.30 -13.60
C SER A 72 -4.21 14.51 -14.83
N TYR A 73 -4.24 13.19 -14.70
CA TYR A 73 -4.77 12.34 -15.74
C TYR A 73 -6.26 12.67 -15.83
N SER A 74 -6.61 13.52 -16.80
CA SER A 74 -8.00 13.77 -17.16
C SER A 74 -8.41 12.69 -18.17
N PRO A 75 -9.39 11.82 -17.84
CA PRO A 75 -9.94 10.90 -18.82
C PRO A 75 -10.46 11.69 -20.02
N ARG A 76 -10.07 11.31 -21.24
CA ARG A 76 -10.64 11.86 -22.47
C ARG A 76 -11.75 10.94 -22.95
N GLY A 77 -12.97 11.47 -23.10
CA GLY A 77 -14.06 10.80 -23.81
C GLY A 77 -15.06 10.00 -22.96
N SER A 78 -14.84 9.88 -21.66
CA SER A 78 -15.82 9.38 -20.69
C SER A 78 -15.48 9.87 -19.28
N ASP A 79 -16.46 10.17 -18.43
CA ASP A 79 -16.22 10.46 -17.00
C ASP A 79 -15.72 9.23 -16.21
N ALA A 80 -15.56 8.09 -16.88
CA ALA A 80 -14.96 6.89 -16.33
C ALA A 80 -13.43 7.00 -16.32
N CYS A 81 -12.77 6.35 -15.35
CA CYS A 81 -11.31 6.29 -15.24
C CYS A 81 -10.70 4.90 -15.59
N PRO A 82 -11.14 4.18 -16.64
CA PRO A 82 -10.56 2.90 -16.99
C PRO A 82 -9.16 3.11 -17.58
N THR A 83 -8.17 2.40 -17.06
CA THR A 83 -6.79 2.43 -17.54
C THR A 83 -6.52 1.22 -18.45
N ASN A 84 -7.21 1.16 -19.58
CA ASN A 84 -7.08 0.07 -20.54
C ASN A 84 -5.95 0.34 -21.54
N GLN A 85 -5.12 -0.68 -21.81
CA GLN A 85 -4.12 -0.67 -22.87
C GLN A 85 -4.51 -1.68 -23.95
N SER A 86 -5.23 -1.23 -24.97
CA SER A 86 -5.83 -2.11 -26.00
C SER A 86 -6.72 -3.18 -25.35
N SER A 87 -6.44 -4.46 -25.56
CA SER A 87 -7.13 -5.59 -24.95
C SER A 87 -6.69 -5.90 -23.52
N ASN A 88 -5.69 -5.20 -22.98
CA ASN A 88 -5.27 -5.33 -21.60
C ASN A 88 -6.12 -4.42 -20.71
N ILE A 89 -7.01 -5.03 -19.93
CA ILE A 89 -7.95 -4.33 -19.05
C ILE A 89 -7.33 -4.28 -17.66
N LYS A 90 -7.05 -3.08 -17.16
CA LYS A 90 -6.56 -2.92 -15.80
C LYS A 90 -7.70 -3.12 -14.81
N VAL A 91 -7.52 -4.10 -13.94
CA VAL A 91 -8.24 -4.24 -12.67
C VAL A 91 -7.38 -3.64 -11.57
N ASN A 92 -7.95 -3.33 -10.42
CA ASN A 92 -7.32 -2.70 -9.24
C ASN A 92 -7.36 -1.17 -9.17
N GLN A 93 -7.76 -0.48 -10.23
CA GLN A 93 -7.77 0.97 -10.21
C GLN A 93 -8.83 1.55 -11.11
N ASN A 94 -9.78 2.25 -10.49
CA ASN A 94 -10.63 3.21 -11.18
C ASN A 94 -9.91 4.57 -11.23
N CYS A 95 -10.51 5.65 -10.72
CA CYS A 95 -9.84 6.94 -10.65
C CYS A 95 -8.72 6.93 -9.60
N LEU A 96 -7.61 7.58 -9.96
CA LEU A 96 -6.55 7.94 -9.03
C LEU A 96 -6.98 9.15 -8.20
N ASN A 97 -6.59 9.20 -6.93
CA ASN A 97 -6.68 10.45 -6.20
C ASN A 97 -5.53 11.37 -6.65
N LEU A 98 -5.81 12.67 -6.62
CA LEU A 98 -4.78 13.67 -6.76
C LEU A 98 -4.06 13.80 -5.41
N THR A 99 -2.75 13.65 -5.41
CA THR A 99 -1.89 13.82 -4.23
C THR A 99 -0.83 14.86 -4.51
N ASP A 100 -0.30 15.47 -3.44
CA ASP A 100 0.83 16.38 -3.56
C ASP A 100 2.04 15.67 -4.19
N PRO A 101 2.90 16.37 -4.94
CA PRO A 101 3.97 15.74 -5.71
C PRO A 101 4.92 14.85 -4.89
N ASP A 102 5.15 15.17 -3.62
CA ASP A 102 5.99 14.40 -2.69
C ASP A 102 5.31 13.13 -2.14
N LEU A 103 3.99 13.00 -2.32
CA LEU A 103 3.18 11.84 -1.94
C LEU A 103 2.70 11.03 -3.15
N GLN A 104 3.06 11.45 -4.36
CA GLN A 104 2.72 10.76 -5.60
C GLN A 104 3.38 9.36 -5.64
N GLY A 105 2.63 8.36 -6.10
CA GLY A 105 3.11 6.98 -6.28
C GLY A 105 2.82 6.05 -5.09
N ARG A 106 3.14 6.43 -3.84
CA ARG A 106 2.91 5.56 -2.67
C ARG A 106 1.44 5.38 -2.30
N GLY A 107 0.61 6.41 -2.49
CA GLY A 107 -0.84 6.35 -2.25
C GLY A 107 -1.67 5.89 -3.45
N GLN A 108 -1.01 5.57 -4.57
CA GLN A 108 -1.64 5.57 -5.89
C GLN A 108 -1.35 4.31 -6.72
N ALA A 109 -0.34 3.50 -6.38
CA ALA A 109 -0.10 2.23 -7.05
C ALA A 109 -0.70 1.09 -6.22
N GLN A 110 -1.82 0.53 -6.67
CA GLN A 110 -2.33 -0.71 -6.06
C GLN A 110 -1.36 -1.83 -6.39
N ASN A 111 -1.17 -2.76 -5.45
CA ASN A 111 -0.28 -3.90 -5.60
C ASN A 111 -0.91 -5.14 -4.94
N GLU A 112 -0.18 -6.25 -5.03
CA GLU A 112 -0.52 -7.50 -4.35
C GLU A 112 -1.89 -8.06 -4.72
N GLU A 113 -2.11 -8.18 -6.01
CA GLU A 113 -3.39 -8.61 -6.56
C GLU A 113 -3.68 -10.09 -6.28
N SER A 114 -4.97 -10.41 -6.26
CA SER A 114 -5.51 -11.77 -6.34
C SER A 114 -6.76 -11.75 -7.21
N ILE A 115 -7.03 -12.81 -7.97
CA ILE A 115 -8.22 -12.92 -8.83
C ILE A 115 -8.73 -14.34 -8.83
N ALA A 116 -10.05 -14.50 -8.81
CA ALA A 116 -10.72 -15.80 -8.88
C ALA A 116 -12.01 -15.72 -9.70
N ALA A 117 -12.29 -16.78 -10.47
CA ALA A 117 -13.51 -16.94 -11.23
C ALA A 117 -14.52 -17.80 -10.45
N ASP A 118 -15.80 -17.43 -10.53
CA ASP A 118 -16.89 -18.25 -9.98
C ASP A 118 -16.94 -19.61 -10.71
N PRO A 119 -16.82 -20.75 -10.01
CA PRO A 119 -16.84 -22.07 -10.63
C PRO A 119 -18.19 -22.39 -11.30
N ASN A 120 -19.28 -21.75 -10.88
CA ASN A 120 -20.61 -21.97 -11.42
C ASN A 120 -20.93 -21.03 -12.60
N GLN A 121 -20.33 -19.84 -12.63
CA GLN A 121 -20.45 -18.86 -13.72
C GLN A 121 -19.09 -18.22 -14.06
N PRO A 122 -18.28 -18.80 -14.96
CA PRO A 122 -16.92 -18.33 -15.25
C PRO A 122 -16.79 -16.92 -15.84
N ASN A 123 -17.90 -16.26 -16.18
CA ASN A 123 -17.91 -14.85 -16.57
C ASN A 123 -17.92 -13.91 -15.36
N HIS A 124 -18.22 -14.41 -14.17
CA HIS A 124 -18.16 -13.68 -12.91
C HIS A 124 -16.77 -13.81 -12.32
N LEU A 125 -16.09 -12.69 -12.12
CA LEU A 125 -14.74 -12.61 -11.55
C LEU A 125 -14.77 -11.69 -10.35
N VAL A 126 -13.95 -12.03 -9.35
CA VAL A 126 -13.62 -11.13 -8.23
C VAL A 126 -12.11 -10.99 -8.20
N ALA A 127 -11.64 -9.76 -8.02
CA ALA A 127 -10.24 -9.44 -7.83
C ALA A 127 -10.06 -8.60 -6.56
N SER A 128 -8.96 -8.79 -5.86
CA SER A 128 -8.57 -8.00 -4.70
C SER A 128 -7.16 -7.47 -4.86
N TYR A 129 -6.83 -6.45 -4.07
CA TYR A 129 -5.57 -5.71 -4.13
C TYR A 129 -5.41 -4.88 -2.86
N ASN A 130 -4.20 -4.45 -2.57
CA ASN A 130 -3.98 -3.39 -1.60
C ASN A 130 -4.52 -2.09 -2.21
N ASP A 131 -5.45 -1.46 -1.50
CA ASP A 131 -6.15 -0.24 -1.90
C ASP A 131 -5.68 0.95 -1.07
N TYR A 132 -4.79 1.73 -1.68
CA TYR A 132 -4.19 2.95 -1.15
C TYR A 132 -5.02 4.21 -1.40
N ARG A 133 -6.18 4.12 -2.06
CA ARG A 133 -7.03 5.28 -2.39
C ARG A 133 -7.62 5.98 -1.17
N ARG A 134 -7.38 5.50 0.05
CA ARG A 134 -7.73 6.24 1.28
C ARG A 134 -6.53 7.00 1.88
N GLY A 135 -5.41 7.07 1.18
CA GLY A 135 -4.17 7.68 1.66
C GLY A 135 -3.28 6.71 2.47
N ASP A 136 -3.79 5.53 2.78
CA ASP A 136 -3.03 4.41 3.33
C ASP A 136 -3.62 3.09 2.83
N GLY A 137 -2.89 1.99 2.99
CA GLY A 137 -3.28 0.66 2.53
C GLY A 137 -4.54 0.15 3.22
N THR A 138 -5.49 -0.34 2.42
CA THR A 138 -6.69 -1.07 2.85
C THR A 138 -6.91 -2.28 1.95
N CYS A 139 -7.88 -3.14 2.26
CA CYS A 139 -8.23 -4.27 1.39
C CYS A 139 -9.26 -3.85 0.35
N GLY A 140 -8.81 -3.68 -0.91
CA GLY A 140 -9.65 -3.36 -2.06
C GLY A 140 -10.22 -4.60 -2.74
N VAL A 141 -11.40 -4.44 -3.33
CA VAL A 141 -12.03 -5.47 -4.16
C VAL A 141 -12.72 -4.83 -5.36
N SER A 142 -12.63 -5.50 -6.51
CA SER A 142 -13.47 -5.22 -7.67
C SER A 142 -14.06 -6.52 -8.19
N TYR A 143 -15.20 -6.42 -8.87
CA TYR A 143 -15.88 -7.55 -9.49
C TYR A 143 -16.24 -7.26 -10.95
N SER A 144 -16.33 -8.33 -11.73
CA SER A 144 -16.74 -8.31 -13.13
C SER A 144 -17.81 -9.36 -13.36
N LEU A 145 -18.79 -9.05 -14.22
CA LEU A 145 -19.86 -9.97 -14.62
C LEU A 145 -19.81 -10.34 -16.11
N ASP A 146 -18.78 -9.87 -16.83
CA ASP A 146 -18.68 -9.95 -18.28
C ASP A 146 -17.34 -10.50 -18.78
N LYS A 147 -16.73 -11.36 -17.94
CA LYS A 147 -15.44 -12.02 -18.18
C LYS A 147 -14.25 -11.05 -18.17
N GLY A 148 -14.30 -10.06 -17.27
CA GLY A 148 -13.21 -9.10 -17.07
C GLY A 148 -13.15 -7.99 -18.12
N ARG A 149 -14.22 -7.77 -18.90
CA ARG A 149 -14.28 -6.67 -19.87
C ARG A 149 -14.60 -5.34 -19.19
N THR A 150 -15.43 -5.38 -18.16
CA THR A 150 -15.73 -4.25 -17.28
C THR A 150 -15.60 -4.68 -15.82
N TRP A 151 -15.21 -3.72 -14.97
CA TRP A 151 -14.98 -3.93 -13.55
C TRP A 151 -15.71 -2.85 -12.76
N ASN A 152 -16.30 -3.26 -11.64
CA ASN A 152 -16.93 -2.39 -10.66
C ASN A 152 -16.20 -2.53 -9.32
N ASP A 153 -16.01 -1.42 -8.62
CA ASP A 153 -15.46 -1.45 -7.27
C ASP A 153 -16.49 -1.96 -6.26
N ALA A 154 -16.03 -2.79 -5.34
CA ALA A 154 -16.76 -3.20 -4.16
C ALA A 154 -16.08 -2.63 -2.92
N THR A 155 -16.88 -2.20 -1.94
CA THR A 155 -16.34 -1.73 -0.67
C THR A 155 -16.36 -2.85 0.35
N THR A 156 -15.18 -3.17 0.90
CA THR A 156 -15.05 -4.02 2.08
C THR A 156 -15.02 -3.14 3.33
N PRO A 157 -16.02 -3.22 4.23
CA PRO A 157 -16.03 -2.44 5.45
C PRO A 157 -15.02 -3.01 6.47
N ASN A 158 -13.75 -2.61 6.35
CA ASN A 158 -12.61 -3.20 7.07
C ASN A 158 -11.99 -2.29 8.14
N ASN A 159 -12.59 -1.13 8.42
CA ASN A 159 -12.07 -0.16 9.40
C ASN A 159 -12.09 -0.67 10.85
N PHE A 160 -13.00 -1.59 11.18
CA PHE A 160 -13.00 -2.26 12.47
C PHE A 160 -13.50 -3.69 12.36
N THR A 161 -13.06 -4.54 13.27
CA THR A 161 -13.54 -5.93 13.39
C THR A 161 -14.15 -6.17 14.76
N ARG A 162 -15.08 -7.13 14.85
CA ARG A 162 -15.57 -7.60 16.14
C ARG A 162 -14.64 -8.69 16.64
N ASN A 163 -14.14 -8.52 17.86
CA ASN A 163 -13.49 -9.58 18.60
C ASN A 163 -14.47 -10.11 19.67
N PRO A 164 -14.63 -11.44 19.84
CA PRO A 164 -15.49 -11.99 20.89
C PRO A 164 -14.87 -11.86 22.30
N THR A 165 -13.55 -11.70 22.39
CA THR A 165 -12.75 -11.73 23.62
C THR A 165 -12.35 -10.33 24.09
N PHE A 166 -12.19 -9.37 23.18
CA PHE A 166 -11.77 -7.99 23.46
C PHE A 166 -12.78 -6.98 22.90
N PRO A 167 -12.74 -5.70 23.31
CA PRO A 167 -13.43 -4.63 22.61
C PRO A 167 -13.12 -4.66 21.10
N ARG A 168 -13.99 -4.06 20.29
CA ARG A 168 -13.75 -3.95 18.84
C ARG A 168 -12.41 -3.25 18.59
N GLU A 169 -11.63 -3.76 17.66
CA GLU A 169 -10.35 -3.16 17.27
C GLU A 169 -10.55 -2.24 16.07
N TYR A 170 -9.98 -1.04 16.13
CA TYR A 170 -10.01 -0.06 15.05
C TYR A 170 -8.67 -0.07 14.33
N TRP A 171 -8.71 -0.63 13.13
CA TRP A 171 -7.54 -0.84 12.31
C TRP A 171 -7.10 0.45 11.65
N GLN A 172 -5.79 0.62 11.49
CA GLN A 172 -5.22 1.80 10.85
C GLN A 172 -4.95 1.53 9.38
N ALA A 173 -4.57 0.29 9.05
CA ALA A 173 -4.28 -0.13 7.70
C ALA A 173 -4.66 -1.60 7.48
N GLY A 174 -4.64 -2.00 6.22
CA GLY A 174 -4.83 -3.38 5.80
C GLY A 174 -4.26 -3.63 4.42
N GLY A 175 -4.33 -4.89 4.00
CA GLY A 175 -3.79 -5.32 2.73
C GLY A 175 -3.71 -6.84 2.62
N ASP A 176 -2.70 -7.29 1.90
CA ASP A 176 -2.26 -8.66 1.69
C ASP A 176 -3.42 -9.59 1.34
N THR A 177 -4.24 -9.11 0.42
CA THR A 177 -5.54 -9.70 0.13
C THR A 177 -5.42 -10.98 -0.70
N SER A 178 -6.40 -11.85 -0.53
CA SER A 178 -6.64 -12.96 -1.45
C SER A 178 -8.13 -13.24 -1.60
N VAL A 179 -8.54 -13.77 -2.75
CA VAL A 179 -9.95 -14.07 -3.04
C VAL A 179 -10.15 -15.51 -3.51
N GLY A 180 -11.32 -16.06 -3.23
CA GLY A 180 -11.71 -17.41 -3.65
C GLY A 180 -13.22 -17.57 -3.68
N TRP A 181 -13.69 -18.64 -4.29
CA TRP A 181 -15.10 -18.98 -4.40
C TRP A 181 -15.35 -20.37 -3.84
N ASP A 182 -16.46 -20.55 -3.12
CA ASP A 182 -16.95 -21.88 -2.78
C ASP A 182 -17.76 -22.51 -3.92
N THR A 183 -18.01 -23.81 -3.81
CA THR A 183 -18.82 -24.59 -4.76
C THR A 183 -20.26 -24.10 -4.91
N LYS A 184 -20.72 -23.21 -4.03
CA LYS A 184 -22.07 -22.63 -4.03
C LYS A 184 -22.10 -21.22 -4.62
N GLY A 185 -20.99 -20.73 -5.18
CA GLY A 185 -20.90 -19.39 -5.78
C GLY A 185 -20.86 -18.25 -4.76
N ASN A 186 -20.41 -18.51 -3.53
CA ASN A 186 -20.09 -17.43 -2.58
C ASN A 186 -18.62 -17.05 -2.73
N ALA A 187 -18.35 -15.75 -2.85
CA ALA A 187 -17.00 -15.23 -2.89
C ALA A 187 -16.50 -14.92 -1.47
N TYR A 188 -15.21 -15.14 -1.24
CA TYR A 188 -14.54 -14.85 0.02
C TYR A 188 -13.36 -13.93 -0.27
N LEU A 189 -13.17 -12.96 0.61
CA LEU A 189 -12.03 -12.06 0.64
C LEU A 189 -11.29 -12.29 1.95
N SER A 190 -10.01 -12.61 1.85
CA SER A 190 -9.06 -12.54 2.93
C SER A 190 -8.44 -11.14 2.96
N CYS A 191 -8.20 -10.64 4.17
CA CYS A 191 -7.69 -9.31 4.39
C CYS A 191 -6.85 -9.29 5.67
N GLN A 192 -5.59 -8.86 5.55
CA GLN A 192 -4.77 -8.47 6.69
C GLN A 192 -5.24 -7.11 7.21
N LEU A 193 -5.36 -6.97 8.53
CA LEU A 193 -5.65 -5.71 9.19
C LEU A 193 -4.68 -5.50 10.34
N PHE A 194 -4.17 -4.29 10.50
CA PHE A 194 -3.14 -4.00 11.49
C PHE A 194 -3.10 -2.54 11.94
N LYS A 195 -2.44 -2.35 13.07
CA LYS A 195 -2.04 -1.07 13.64
C LYS A 195 -0.62 -0.76 13.16
N ARG A 196 -0.43 0.46 12.66
CA ARG A 196 0.85 0.99 12.16
C ARG A 196 1.91 1.14 13.25
N GLY A 197 1.50 1.20 14.51
CA GLY A 197 2.40 1.31 15.66
C GLY A 197 3.06 2.68 15.79
N PRO A 198 3.95 2.83 16.79
CA PRO A 198 4.39 4.15 17.25
C PRO A 198 5.31 4.87 16.26
N GLY A 199 6.03 4.13 15.41
CA GLY A 199 6.94 4.70 14.42
C GLY A 199 6.24 5.39 13.24
N THR A 200 4.97 5.09 12.99
CA THR A 200 4.22 5.63 11.85
C THR A 200 2.98 6.41 12.28
N ALA A 201 2.22 5.93 13.27
CA ALA A 201 0.97 6.56 13.72
C ALA A 201 1.06 7.15 15.14
N GLY A 202 2.19 7.01 15.84
CA GLY A 202 2.30 7.39 17.26
C GLY A 202 1.46 6.53 18.20
N ASP A 203 0.75 5.53 17.68
CA ASP A 203 -0.07 4.59 18.44
C ASP A 203 0.84 3.50 19.04
N PRO A 204 0.91 3.31 20.36
CA PRO A 204 1.73 2.25 20.94
C PRO A 204 1.25 0.84 20.57
N ASP A 205 -0.01 0.70 20.15
CA ASP A 205 -0.59 -0.56 19.75
C ASP A 205 -0.10 -1.01 18.36
N ARG A 206 0.24 -2.30 18.28
CA ARG A 206 0.76 -3.02 17.12
C ARG A 206 -0.10 -4.26 16.81
N ALA A 207 -1.36 -4.27 17.25
CA ALA A 207 -2.29 -5.35 16.95
C ALA A 207 -2.36 -5.60 15.43
N SER A 208 -2.58 -6.86 15.08
CA SER A 208 -2.68 -7.36 13.72
C SER A 208 -3.57 -8.59 13.66
N GLY A 209 -4.08 -8.91 12.49
CA GLY A 209 -4.83 -10.13 12.28
C GLY A 209 -5.22 -10.34 10.83
N PHE A 210 -5.75 -11.54 10.58
CA PHE A 210 -6.31 -11.96 9.32
C PHE A 210 -7.80 -12.17 9.44
N PHE A 211 -8.53 -11.60 8.49
CA PHE A 211 -9.98 -11.61 8.49
C PHE A 211 -10.52 -12.12 7.17
N VAL A 212 -11.59 -12.91 7.25
CA VAL A 212 -12.34 -13.37 6.10
C VAL A 212 -13.68 -12.66 6.04
N PHE A 213 -13.95 -12.10 4.88
CA PHE A 213 -15.20 -11.49 4.49
C PHE A 213 -15.87 -12.37 3.44
N ARG A 214 -17.20 -12.44 3.46
CA ARG A 214 -18.00 -13.30 2.56
C ARG A 214 -19.02 -12.46 1.81
N SER A 215 -19.07 -12.67 0.51
CA SER A 215 -20.11 -12.20 -0.40
C SER A 215 -21.01 -13.38 -0.77
N THR A 216 -22.32 -13.18 -0.74
CA THR A 216 -23.30 -14.21 -1.08
C THR A 216 -24.32 -13.64 -2.05
N GLN A 217 -24.66 -14.39 -3.11
CA GLN A 217 -25.76 -14.07 -4.04
C GLN A 217 -25.60 -12.76 -4.85
N ASN A 218 -24.43 -12.11 -4.82
CA ASN A 218 -24.19 -10.87 -5.57
C ASN A 218 -22.80 -10.78 -6.21
N SER A 219 -22.16 -11.93 -6.43
CA SER A 219 -20.94 -12.06 -7.23
C SER A 219 -19.77 -11.14 -6.80
N GLY A 220 -19.60 -10.91 -5.49
CA GLY A 220 -18.54 -10.04 -4.96
C GLY A 220 -18.90 -8.55 -4.90
N ALA A 221 -20.14 -8.15 -5.23
CA ALA A 221 -20.55 -6.75 -5.18
C ALA A 221 -20.64 -6.18 -3.76
N SER A 222 -20.83 -7.02 -2.75
CA SER A 222 -20.73 -6.61 -1.35
C SER A 222 -20.32 -7.76 -0.43
N PHE A 223 -19.73 -7.41 0.71
CA PHE A 223 -19.20 -8.35 1.68
C PHE A 223 -19.84 -8.15 3.05
N ASN A 224 -19.95 -9.24 3.80
CA ASN A 224 -20.46 -9.21 5.17
C ASN A 224 -19.57 -8.35 6.08
N PHE A 225 -20.15 -7.83 7.15
CA PHE A 225 -19.47 -7.01 8.14
C PHE A 225 -19.77 -7.56 9.53
N PRO A 226 -18.81 -7.62 10.48
CA PRO A 226 -17.47 -7.02 10.49
C PRO A 226 -16.30 -7.95 10.13
N GLY A 227 -16.51 -8.89 9.21
CA GLY A 227 -15.53 -9.95 8.93
C GLY A 227 -15.45 -10.98 10.06
N ARG A 228 -14.72 -12.07 9.80
CA ARG A 228 -14.45 -13.16 10.76
C ARG A 228 -12.95 -13.31 10.95
N PRO A 229 -12.43 -13.27 12.19
CA PRO A 229 -11.00 -13.49 12.41
C PRO A 229 -10.65 -14.95 12.09
N VAL A 230 -9.63 -15.16 11.28
CA VAL A 230 -8.87 -16.41 11.18
C VAL A 230 -7.86 -16.44 12.32
N PHE A 231 -7.18 -15.31 12.50
CA PHE A 231 -6.26 -15.03 13.57
C PHE A 231 -6.36 -13.54 13.92
N GLN A 232 -6.22 -13.19 15.19
CA GLN A 232 -6.14 -11.81 15.62
C GLN A 232 -5.35 -11.74 16.93
N THR A 233 -4.46 -10.77 17.02
CA THR A 233 -3.82 -10.38 18.27
C THR A 233 -4.69 -9.38 19.03
N GLY A 234 -4.67 -9.45 20.36
CA GLY A 234 -5.11 -8.32 21.19
C GLY A 234 -4.09 -7.18 21.11
N PRO A 235 -4.28 -6.08 21.85
CA PRO A 235 -3.32 -4.96 21.86
C PRO A 235 -1.88 -5.42 22.10
N GLN A 236 -0.95 -4.97 21.26
CA GLN A 236 0.47 -5.35 21.31
C GLN A 236 1.36 -4.13 21.44
N THR A 237 2.28 -4.13 22.38
CA THR A 237 3.28 -3.06 22.53
C THR A 237 4.69 -3.49 22.12
N THR A 238 4.93 -4.81 22.06
CA THR A 238 6.17 -5.42 21.61
C THR A 238 6.09 -5.77 20.13
N PHE A 239 7.26 -5.96 19.52
CA PHE A 239 7.33 -6.44 18.14
C PHE A 239 6.70 -7.85 18.02
N LEU A 240 5.81 -8.00 17.06
CA LEU A 240 5.42 -9.30 16.52
C LEU A 240 5.88 -9.34 15.06
N PRO A 241 6.30 -10.51 14.53
CA PRO A 241 6.49 -10.68 13.10
C PRO A 241 5.25 -10.18 12.35
N LEU A 242 5.46 -9.37 11.33
CA LEU A 242 4.39 -9.04 10.41
C LEU A 242 4.07 -10.30 9.63
N GLU A 243 2.83 -10.74 9.69
CA GLU A 243 2.35 -11.80 8.81
C GLU A 243 2.23 -11.20 7.39
N ASP A 244 2.65 -11.95 6.37
CA ASP A 244 2.62 -11.49 4.97
C ASP A 244 2.28 -12.65 4.03
N LYS A 245 1.58 -12.28 2.94
CA LYS A 245 0.33 -12.78 2.36
C LYS A 245 -0.22 -14.14 2.76
N GLN A 246 -1.50 -14.13 3.17
CA GLN A 246 -2.31 -15.34 3.28
C GLN A 246 -2.98 -15.72 1.95
N PHE A 247 -2.93 -17.00 1.59
CA PHE A 247 -3.73 -17.58 0.51
C PHE A 247 -4.87 -18.42 1.09
N MET A 248 -6.02 -18.41 0.41
CA MET A 248 -7.18 -19.22 0.79
C MET A 248 -7.42 -20.33 -0.24
N ALA A 249 -7.72 -21.53 0.24
CA ALA A 249 -8.44 -22.53 -0.53
C ALA A 249 -9.88 -22.56 -0.01
N VAL A 250 -10.86 -22.58 -0.91
CA VAL A 250 -12.28 -22.47 -0.60
C VAL A 250 -13.02 -23.58 -1.35
N ASP A 251 -13.94 -24.28 -0.65
CA ASP A 251 -14.77 -25.39 -1.15
C ASP A 251 -16.23 -25.20 -0.71
#